data_AF-A0A964P1Q0-F1
#
_entry.id   AF-A0A964P1Q0-F1
#
_cell.length_a   1.000
_cell.length_b   1.000
_cell.length_c   1.000
_cell.angle_alpha   90.00
_cell.angle_beta   90.00
_cell.angle_gamma   90.00
#
_symmetry.space_group_name_H-M   'P 1'
#
loop_
_entity.id
_entity.type
_entity.pdbx_description
1 polymer ?
#
loop_
_entity_poly.entity_id
_entity_poly.type
_entity_poly.pdbx_seq_one_letter_code
_entity_poly.pdbx_strand_id
1 'polypeptide(L)'
;MQEIGFKVEQGRTKEYRIDIPVLFGRGGRIEKAFQTDAYNEEEGVVVEVEAGRGVLNYQFLKDLFEACMMSDVRYAALAVRNSYKKSSDFETVSTFFETLYVSSRLRLPLDEVLVIGY
;
A
#
# COMPACT_ATOMS: atom_id res chain seq x y z
N MET A 1 9.69 10.31 8.04
CA MET A 1 9.00 9.02 8.27
C MET A 1 9.52 8.30 9.49
N GLN A 2 10.82 7.98 9.59
CA GLN A 2 11.35 7.28 10.79
C GLN A 2 11.15 8.07 12.09
N GLU A 3 11.33 9.39 12.06
CA GLU A 3 11.10 10.29 13.20
C GLU A 3 9.65 10.30 13.70
N ILE A 4 8.70 9.86 12.87
CA ILE A 4 7.26 9.79 13.18
C ILE A 4 6.79 8.33 13.33
N GLY A 5 7.70 7.40 13.66
CA GLY A 5 7.35 6.03 14.06
C GLY A 5 7.27 5.00 12.92
N PHE A 6 7.56 5.37 11.67
CA PHE A 6 7.55 4.40 10.57
C PHE A 6 8.82 3.57 10.54
N LYS A 7 8.65 2.25 10.44
CA LYS A 7 9.66 1.35 9.87
C LYS A 7 9.68 1.64 8.37
N VAL A 8 10.86 1.91 7.79
CA VAL A 8 11.02 2.25 6.36
C VAL A 8 12.02 1.30 5.74
N GLU A 9 11.69 0.75 4.56
CA GLU A 9 12.57 -0.12 3.79
C GLU A 9 13.87 0.63 3.44
N GLN A 10 15.02 0.08 3.83
CA GLN A 10 16.34 0.71 3.59
C GLN A 10 17.11 0.06 2.43
N GLY A 11 16.53 -0.91 1.72
CA GLY A 11 17.18 -1.57 0.60
C GLY A 11 16.47 -2.84 0.13
N ARG A 12 16.90 -3.39 -1.01
CA ARG A 12 16.21 -4.50 -1.69
C ARG A 12 16.50 -5.91 -1.13
N THR A 13 17.47 -6.05 -0.24
CA THR A 13 17.84 -7.34 0.38
C THR A 13 16.81 -7.76 1.42
N LYS A 14 16.60 -9.07 1.57
CA LYS A 14 15.58 -9.66 2.45
C LYS A 14 15.58 -9.11 3.89
N GLU A 15 16.75 -8.74 4.43
CA GLU A 15 16.88 -8.21 5.79
C GLU A 15 16.28 -6.81 5.99
N TYR A 16 16.07 -6.03 4.92
CA TYR A 16 15.51 -4.69 5.02
C TYR A 16 14.03 -4.62 4.65
N ARG A 17 13.43 -5.76 4.29
CA ARG A 17 12.03 -5.83 3.88
C ARG A 17 11.12 -5.80 5.10
N ILE A 18 10.00 -5.09 4.97
CA ILE A 18 8.97 -5.02 6.01
C ILE A 18 7.89 -6.03 5.63
N ASP A 19 7.96 -7.23 6.22
CA ASP A 19 6.99 -8.29 5.99
C ASP A 19 5.80 -8.14 6.97
N ILE A 20 4.60 -7.89 6.43
CA ILE A 20 3.35 -7.81 7.19
C ILE A 20 2.57 -9.14 7.03
N PRO A 21 2.26 -9.84 8.13
CA PRO A 21 1.57 -11.13 8.09
C PRO A 21 0.18 -11.04 7.43
N VAL A 22 -0.17 -12.06 6.63
CA VAL A 22 -1.53 -12.19 6.04
C VAL A 22 -2.19 -13.53 6.33
N LEU A 23 -1.39 -14.57 6.64
CA LEU A 23 -1.91 -15.88 6.99
C LEU A 23 -1.10 -16.47 8.13
N PHE A 24 -1.79 -16.84 9.20
CA PHE A 24 -1.23 -17.54 10.34
C PHE A 24 -1.65 -19.01 10.29
N GLY A 25 -0.65 -19.89 10.26
CA GLY A 25 -0.80 -21.33 10.32
C GLY A 25 -0.88 -21.86 11.74
N ARG A 26 -0.65 -23.17 11.87
CA ARG A 26 -0.73 -23.87 13.16
C ARG A 26 0.26 -23.28 14.18
N GLY A 27 -0.26 -22.92 15.35
CA GLY A 27 0.54 -22.35 16.44
C GLY A 27 0.96 -20.89 16.23
N GLY A 28 0.25 -20.13 15.38
CA GLY A 28 0.52 -18.70 15.16
C GLY A 28 1.73 -18.43 14.24
N ARG A 29 2.25 -19.46 13.56
CA ARG A 29 3.35 -19.31 12.63
C ARG A 29 2.87 -18.55 11.39
N ILE A 30 3.59 -17.50 11.00
CA ILE A 30 3.35 -16.79 9.75
C ILE A 30 3.61 -17.75 8.58
N GLU A 31 2.58 -18.06 7.79
CA GLU A 31 2.67 -18.87 6.57
C GLU A 31 2.78 -18.01 5.32
N LYS A 32 2.23 -16.79 5.36
CA LYS A 32 2.32 -15.83 4.29
C LYS A 32 2.40 -14.41 4.84
N ALA A 33 3.20 -13.57 4.20
CA ALA A 33 3.31 -12.14 4.45
C ALA A 33 3.41 -11.41 3.10
N PHE A 34 3.02 -10.13 3.12
CA PHE A 34 3.28 -9.19 2.02
C PHE A 34 4.27 -8.13 2.46
N GLN A 35 4.89 -7.46 1.49
CA GLN A 35 5.94 -6.49 1.73
C GLN A 35 5.43 -5.08 1.49
N THR A 36 5.96 -4.14 2.26
CA THR A 36 5.63 -2.71 2.12
C THR A 36 6.87 -1.83 2.24
N ASP A 37 6.84 -0.67 1.60
CA ASP A 37 7.94 0.30 1.66
C ASP A 37 8.05 0.96 3.05
N ALA A 38 6.93 1.18 3.74
CA ALA A 38 6.94 1.64 5.11
C ALA A 38 5.71 1.20 5.92
N TYR A 39 5.90 0.98 7.22
CA TYR A 39 4.83 0.58 8.14
C TYR A 39 4.95 1.30 9.49
N ASN A 40 3.84 1.88 9.95
CA ASN A 40 3.65 2.30 11.32
C ASN A 40 2.70 1.32 12.00
N GLU A 41 3.23 0.55 12.95
CA GLU A 41 2.50 -0.52 13.65
C GLU A 41 1.52 0.00 14.69
N GLU A 42 1.83 1.13 15.34
CA GLU A 42 0.94 1.76 16.32
C GLU A 42 -0.31 2.32 15.65
N GLU A 43 -0.13 2.96 14.50
CA GLU A 43 -1.22 3.56 13.75
C GLU A 43 -1.85 2.61 12.70
N GLY A 44 -1.24 1.46 12.43
CA GLY A 44 -1.69 0.52 11.40
C GLY A 44 -1.65 1.13 10.00
N VAL A 45 -0.62 1.91 9.68
CA VAL A 45 -0.48 2.62 8.39
C VAL A 45 0.60 1.98 7.55
N VAL A 46 0.26 1.52 6.36
CA VAL A 46 1.24 1.13 5.32
C VAL A 46 1.41 2.24 4.29
N VAL A 47 2.62 2.38 3.78
CA VAL A 47 2.93 3.34 2.71
C VAL A 47 3.66 2.64 1.59
N GLU A 48 3.21 2.89 0.36
CA GLU A 48 3.79 2.36 -0.87
C GLU A 48 4.15 3.52 -1.80
N VAL A 49 5.38 3.49 -2.32
CA VAL A 49 5.94 4.54 -3.18
C VAL A 49 6.12 4.00 -4.59
N GLU A 50 5.18 4.33 -5.47
CA GLU A 50 5.24 3.92 -6.86
C GLU A 50 6.07 4.90 -7.69
N ALA A 51 7.36 4.63 -7.79
CA ALA A 51 8.32 5.48 -8.48
C ALA A 51 8.40 5.28 -10.01
N GLY A 52 7.53 4.47 -10.64
CA GLY A 52 7.68 4.10 -12.05
C GLY A 52 6.41 3.67 -12.79
N ARG A 53 6.49 2.52 -13.50
CA ARG A 53 5.45 2.02 -14.42
C ARG A 53 4.15 1.58 -13.72
N GLY A 54 4.02 1.77 -12.41
CA GLY A 54 2.92 1.17 -11.67
C GLY A 54 1.53 1.64 -12.01
N VAL A 55 1.34 2.87 -12.50
CA VAL A 55 0.01 3.24 -13.00
C VAL A 55 -0.30 2.58 -14.35
N LEU A 56 0.67 2.51 -15.27
CA LEU A 56 0.49 1.86 -16.58
C LEU A 56 0.17 0.36 -16.48
N ASN A 57 0.61 -0.30 -15.40
CA ASN A 57 0.41 -1.73 -15.18
C ASN A 57 -0.51 -2.04 -13.98
N TYR A 58 -1.22 -1.04 -13.45
CA TYR A 58 -2.10 -1.20 -12.29
C TYR A 58 -1.42 -1.80 -11.03
N GLN A 59 -0.13 -1.54 -10.81
CA GLN A 59 0.58 -1.97 -9.60
C GLN A 59 -0.09 -1.44 -8.33
N PHE A 60 -0.63 -0.21 -8.37
CA PHE A 60 -1.40 0.33 -7.25
C PHE A 60 -2.61 -0.53 -6.84
N LEU A 61 -3.18 -1.32 -7.76
CA LEU A 61 -4.25 -2.28 -7.42
C LEU A 61 -3.72 -3.50 -6.67
N LYS A 62 -2.53 -3.97 -7.06
CA LYS A 62 -1.85 -5.05 -6.32
C LYS A 62 -1.55 -4.57 -4.90
N ASP A 63 -1.01 -3.37 -4.77
CA ASP A 63 -0.59 -2.84 -3.46
C ASP A 63 -1.80 -2.54 -2.58
N LEU A 64 -2.89 -2.01 -3.15
CA LEU A 64 -4.19 -1.92 -2.48
C LEU A 64 -4.68 -3.29 -2.00
N PHE A 65 -4.65 -4.29 -2.87
CA PHE A 65 -5.09 -5.64 -2.53
C PHE A 65 -4.25 -6.26 -1.42
N GLU A 66 -2.93 -6.11 -1.48
CA GLU A 66 -2.03 -6.60 -0.43
C GLU A 66 -2.30 -5.90 0.90
N ALA A 67 -2.44 -4.57 0.92
CA ALA A 67 -2.81 -3.82 2.12
C ALA A 67 -4.13 -4.30 2.73
N CYS A 68 -5.14 -4.62 1.90
CA CYS A 68 -6.41 -5.18 2.37
C CYS A 68 -6.29 -6.56 3.03
N MET A 69 -5.21 -7.31 2.76
CA MET A 69 -4.96 -8.64 3.32
C MET A 69 -4.01 -8.62 4.51
N MET A 70 -3.31 -7.51 4.73
CA MET A 70 -2.34 -7.36 5.81
C MET A 70 -3.03 -7.28 7.17
N SER A 71 -2.52 -8.07 8.12
CA SER A 71 -3.03 -8.06 9.50
C SER A 71 -2.64 -6.76 10.18
N ASP A 72 -3.55 -6.22 10.98
CA ASP A 72 -3.36 -4.99 11.77
C ASP A 72 -3.08 -3.72 10.93
N VAL A 73 -3.37 -3.76 9.63
CA VAL A 73 -3.37 -2.59 8.74
C VAL A 73 -4.76 -1.98 8.68
N ARG A 74 -4.84 -0.68 8.98
CA ARG A 74 -6.06 0.13 8.97
C ARG A 74 -6.07 1.13 7.82
N TYR A 75 -4.91 1.66 7.46
CA TYR A 75 -4.77 2.72 6.47
C TYR A 75 -3.71 2.37 5.43
N ALA A 76 -3.99 2.72 4.17
CA ALA A 76 -3.01 2.59 3.08
C ALA A 76 -2.73 3.96 2.47
N ALA A 77 -1.46 4.36 2.42
CA ALA A 77 -1.01 5.54 1.71
C ALA A 77 -0.25 5.14 0.43
N LEU A 78 -0.71 5.62 -0.72
CA LEU A 78 -0.14 5.34 -2.02
C LEU A 78 0.47 6.62 -2.58
N ALA A 79 1.80 6.70 -2.57
CA ALA A 79 2.53 7.81 -3.16
C ALA A 79 2.81 7.51 -4.64
N VAL A 80 2.24 8.31 -5.54
CA VAL A 80 2.35 8.16 -6.99
C VAL A 80 2.86 9.45 -7.62
N ARG A 81 3.53 9.35 -8.77
CA ARG A 81 3.98 10.55 -9.49
C ARG A 81 2.79 11.37 -9.99
N ASN A 82 2.92 12.69 -9.99
CA ASN A 82 1.93 13.58 -10.60
C ASN A 82 1.79 13.32 -12.11
N SER A 83 2.92 13.17 -12.80
CA SER A 83 2.96 12.82 -14.22
C SER A 83 4.09 11.86 -14.54
N TYR A 84 3.81 10.88 -15.39
CA TYR A 84 4.80 9.99 -15.96
C TYR A 84 4.62 9.90 -17.47
N LYS A 85 5.57 10.49 -18.21
CA LYS A 85 5.51 10.64 -19.68
C LYS A 85 4.25 11.39 -20.14
N LYS A 86 3.27 10.69 -20.74
CA LYS A 86 1.99 11.24 -21.23
C LYS A 86 0.81 10.92 -20.29
N SER A 87 1.05 10.18 -19.22
CA SER A 87 0.03 9.75 -18.25
C SER A 87 0.04 10.69 -17.05
N SER A 88 -1.15 11.10 -16.60
CA SER A 88 -1.33 11.75 -15.30
C SER A 88 -1.67 10.66 -14.29
N ASP A 89 -0.63 10.17 -13.65
CA ASP A 89 -0.67 8.97 -12.81
C ASP A 89 -1.51 9.21 -11.56
N PHE A 90 -1.29 10.34 -10.88
CA PHE A 90 -2.10 10.79 -9.74
C PHE A 90 -3.60 10.89 -10.07
N GLU A 91 -3.96 11.56 -11.18
CA GLU A 91 -5.36 11.70 -11.60
C GLU A 91 -6.01 10.36 -11.94
N THR A 92 -5.26 9.47 -12.59
CA THR A 92 -5.75 8.13 -12.95
C THR A 92 -6.06 7.30 -11.70
N VAL A 93 -5.15 7.29 -10.73
CA VAL A 93 -5.33 6.55 -9.47
C VAL A 93 -6.46 7.16 -8.64
N SER A 94 -6.52 8.49 -8.55
CA SER A 94 -7.58 9.20 -7.82
C SER A 94 -8.96 8.90 -8.43
N THR A 95 -9.09 9.00 -9.76
CA THR A 95 -10.34 8.66 -10.48
C THR A 95 -10.76 7.21 -10.23
N PHE A 96 -9.81 6.28 -10.14
CA PHE A 96 -10.10 4.89 -9.84
C PHE A 96 -10.70 4.72 -8.43
N PHE A 97 -10.06 5.31 -7.41
CA PHE A 97 -10.56 5.23 -6.04
C PHE A 97 -11.91 5.93 -5.89
N GLU A 98 -12.10 7.11 -6.50
CA GLU A 98 -13.41 7.77 -6.56
C GLU A 98 -14.47 6.83 -7.15
N THR A 99 -14.17 6.19 -8.28
CA THR A 99 -15.09 5.23 -8.92
C THR A 99 -15.40 4.06 -7.98
N LEU A 100 -14.40 3.52 -7.28
CA LEU A 100 -14.57 2.43 -6.32
C LEU A 100 -15.52 2.83 -5.19
N TYR A 101 -15.28 3.96 -4.54
CA TYR A 101 -16.10 4.47 -3.43
C TYR A 101 -17.52 4.86 -3.88
N VAL A 102 -17.65 5.58 -5.00
CA VAL A 102 -18.95 5.96 -5.57
C VAL A 102 -19.77 4.73 -5.97
N SER A 103 -19.13 3.70 -6.53
CA SER A 103 -19.84 2.49 -6.94
C SER A 103 -20.43 1.71 -5.75
N SER A 104 -19.80 1.81 -4.56
CA SER A 104 -20.14 1.05 -3.35
C SER A 104 -20.24 -0.47 -3.56
N ARG A 105 -19.71 -1.01 -4.67
CA ARG A 105 -19.76 -2.45 -5.01
C ARG A 105 -18.70 -3.26 -4.28
N LEU A 106 -17.64 -2.61 -3.84
CA LEU A 106 -16.55 -3.21 -3.07
C LEU A 106 -16.35 -2.37 -1.81
N ARG A 107 -16.42 -3.01 -0.65
CA ARG A 107 -16.02 -2.41 0.62
C ARG A 107 -14.63 -2.89 0.96
N LEU A 108 -13.68 -1.96 1.07
CA LEU A 108 -12.32 -2.28 1.45
C LEU A 108 -12.27 -2.56 2.96
N PRO A 109 -11.49 -3.55 3.42
CA PRO A 109 -11.19 -3.78 4.84
C PRO A 109 -10.12 -2.79 5.35
N LEU A 110 -10.24 -1.52 4.96
CA LEU A 110 -9.37 -0.42 5.37
C LEU A 110 -10.28 0.73 5.80
N ASP A 111 -9.87 1.48 6.81
CA ASP A 111 -10.59 2.66 7.28
C ASP A 111 -10.53 3.75 6.21
N GLU A 112 -9.32 4.04 5.70
CA GLU A 112 -9.12 5.02 4.62
C GLU A 112 -7.95 4.64 3.69
N VAL A 113 -8.02 5.12 2.44
CA VAL A 113 -6.93 5.07 1.47
C VAL A 113 -6.54 6.50 1.09
N LEU A 114 -5.27 6.85 1.29
CA LEU A 114 -4.71 8.16 0.96
C LEU A 114 -3.88 8.06 -0.32
N VAL A 115 -4.16 8.89 -1.32
CA VAL A 115 -3.33 9.01 -2.53
C VAL A 115 -2.52 10.30 -2.44
N ILE A 116 -1.20 10.20 -2.61
CA ILE A 116 -0.27 11.33 -2.52
C ILE A 116 0.41 11.51 -3.88
N GLY A 117 0.22 12.68 -4.50
CA GLY A 117 0.93 13.06 -5.72
C GLY A 117 2.27 13.73 -5.41
N TYR A 118 3.36 13.31 -6.06
CA TYR A 118 4.70 13.94 -5.94
C TYR A 118 5.42 14.16 -7.27
#